data_AF-A0A4Y2WJK2-F1
#
_entry.id   AF-A0A4Y2WJK2-F1
#
_cell.length_a   1.000
_cell.length_b   1.000
_cell.length_c   1.000
_cell.angle_alpha   90.00
_cell.angle_beta   90.00
_cell.angle_gamma   90.00
#
_symmetry.space_group_name_H-M   'P 1'
#
loop_
_entity.id
_entity.type
_entity.pdbx_description
1 polymer ?
#
loop_
_entity_poly.entity_id
_entity_poly.type
_entity_poly.pdbx_seq_one_letter_code
_entity_poly.pdbx_strand_id
1 'polypeptide(L)' 'EKLEKDEKMLQDVIHHSSFAFMKEHLNRHFTELMGMPREVIELNPDIPSGLRTMLLSRNFQMKKKDAEDVSFIRKGEL' A
#
# COMPACT_ATOMS: atom_id res chain seq x y z
N GLU A 1 21.75 2.46 18.66
CA GLU A 1 22.55 1.20 18.81
C GLU A 1 21.80 0.04 19.48
N LYS A 2 20.52 -0.23 19.15
CA LYS A 2 19.80 -1.43 19.65
C LYS A 2 19.49 -2.46 18.55
N LEU A 3 19.46 -2.04 17.28
CA LEU A 3 19.11 -2.91 16.13
C LEU A 3 20.23 -3.88 15.75
N GLU A 4 21.49 -3.43 15.75
CA GLU A 4 22.63 -4.25 15.32
C GLU A 4 22.94 -5.44 16.25
N LYS A 5 22.49 -5.39 17.51
CA LYS A 5 22.72 -6.44 18.52
C LYS A 5 21.66 -7.54 18.49
N ASP A 6 20.55 -7.30 17.79
CA ASP A 6 19.46 -8.25 17.60
C ASP A 6 19.35 -8.54 16.10
N GLU A 7 20.12 -9.54 15.66
CA GLU A 7 20.23 -9.92 14.26
C GLU A 7 18.87 -10.27 13.64
N LYS A 8 17.97 -10.89 14.42
CA LYS A 8 16.62 -11.20 13.97
C LYS A 8 15.81 -9.94 13.75
N MET A 9 15.79 -9.03 14.72
CA MET A 9 15.08 -7.75 14.57
C MET A 9 15.61 -6.93 13.39
N LEU A 10 16.93 -6.93 13.17
CA LEU A 10 17.54 -6.25 12.03
C LEU A 10 17.08 -6.86 10.70
N GLN A 11 17.10 -8.20 10.57
CA GLN A 11 16.63 -8.89 9.37
C GLN A 11 15.14 -8.65 9.12
N ASP A 12 14.32 -8.66 10.17
CA ASP A 12 12.89 -8.38 10.07
C ASP A 12 12.64 -6.94 9.56
N VAL A 13 13.36 -5.95 10.12
CA VAL A 13 13.27 -4.55 9.64
C VAL A 13 13.70 -4.43 8.19
N ILE A 14 14.81 -5.06 7.80
CA ILE A 14 15.29 -5.04 6.41
C ILE A 14 14.25 -5.67 5.47
N HIS A 15 13.71 -6.83 5.85
CA HIS A 15 12.71 -7.54 5.05
C HIS A 15 11.45 -6.70 4.86
N HIS A 16 10.86 -6.20 5.95
CA HIS A 16 9.61 -5.45 5.92
C HIS A 16 9.76 -4.04 5.31
N SER A 17 10.97 -3.48 5.32
CA SER A 17 11.27 -2.20 4.64
C SER A 17 11.69 -2.40 3.18
N SER A 18 11.86 -3.63 2.71
CA SER A 18 12.29 -3.91 1.35
C SER A 18 11.22 -3.51 0.33
N PHE A 19 11.67 -3.01 -0.83
CA PHE A 19 10.75 -2.68 -1.91
C PHE A 19 9.95 -3.89 -2.40
N ALA A 20 10.54 -5.09 -2.37
CA ALA A 20 9.86 -6.32 -2.75
C ALA A 20 8.69 -6.60 -1.81
N PHE A 21 8.93 -6.59 -0.49
CA PHE A 21 7.88 -6.81 0.51
C PHE A 21 6.81 -5.73 0.43
N MET A 22 7.21 -4.45 0.36
CA MET A 22 6.25 -3.35 0.24
C MET A 22 5.41 -3.47 -1.03
N LYS A 23 5.99 -3.81 -2.17
CA LYS A 23 5.25 -3.97 -3.43
C LYS A 23 4.21 -5.09 -3.32
N GLU A 24 4.63 -6.26 -2.86
CA GLU A 24 3.72 -7.40 -2.69
C GLU A 24 2.59 -7.09 -1.69
N HIS A 25 2.96 -6.60 -0.51
CA HIS A 25 2.02 -6.35 0.57
C HIS A 25 1.06 -5.21 0.26
N LEU A 26 1.58 -4.10 -0.30
CA LEU A 26 0.77 -2.96 -0.70
C LEU A 26 -0.18 -3.34 -1.83
N ASN A 27 0.29 -4.00 -2.88
CA ASN A 27 -0.56 -4.36 -4.02
C ASN A 27 -1.73 -5.25 -3.61
N ARG A 28 -1.50 -6.20 -2.68
CA ARG A 28 -2.56 -7.05 -2.13
C ARG A 28 -3.64 -6.22 -1.42
N HIS A 29 -3.25 -5.42 -0.43
CA HIS A 29 -4.19 -4.60 0.35
C HIS A 29 -4.91 -3.56 -0.51
N PHE A 30 -4.20 -3.01 -1.49
CA PHE A 30 -4.75 -2.02 -2.39
C PHE A 30 -5.79 -2.63 -3.34
N THR A 31 -5.56 -3.87 -3.80
CA THR A 31 -6.55 -4.64 -4.58
C THR A 31 -7.81 -4.92 -3.76
N GLU A 32 -7.66 -5.29 -2.48
CA GLU A 32 -8.79 -5.50 -1.57
C GLU A 32 -9.60 -4.21 -1.37
N LEU A 33 -8.93 -3.08 -1.11
CA LEU A 33 -9.55 -1.76 -0.94
C LEU A 33 -10.29 -1.31 -2.20
N MET A 34 -9.73 -1.53 -3.39
CA MET A 34 -10.38 -1.20 -4.66
C MET A 34 -11.59 -2.10 -5.00
N GLY A 35 -11.65 -3.29 -4.39
CA GLY A 35 -12.78 -4.19 -4.51
C GLY A 35 -13.94 -3.87 -3.57
N MET A 36 -13.76 -2.96 -2.61
CA MET A 36 -14.81 -2.63 -1.64
C MET A 36 -15.94 -1.83 -2.28
N PRO A 37 -17.21 -2.06 -1.87
CA PRO A 37 -18.32 -1.22 -2.30
C PRO A 37 -18.09 0.23 -1.87
N ARG A 38 -18.51 1.16 -2.73
CA ARG A 38 -18.30 2.60 -2.53
C ARG A 38 -18.90 3.08 -1.21
N GLU A 39 -20.06 2.56 -0.86
CA GLU A 39 -20.83 2.90 0.34
C GLU A 39 -20.09 2.48 1.62
N VAL A 40 -19.35 1.36 1.55
CA VAL A 40 -18.52 0.88 2.65
C VAL A 40 -17.33 1.82 2.86
N ILE A 41 -16.74 2.34 1.78
CA ILE A 41 -15.61 3.28 1.85
C ILE A 41 -16.05 4.64 2.41
N GLU A 42 -17.23 5.12 2.01
CA GLU A 42 -17.77 6.42 2.42
C GLU A 42 -18.11 6.48 3.92
N LEU A 43 -18.58 5.37 4.48
CA LEU A 43 -19.06 5.30 5.86
C LEU A 43 -18.03 4.77 6.85
N ASN A 44 -16.91 4.21 6.39
CA ASN A 44 -15.92 3.60 7.27
C ASN A 44 -15.05 4.65 7.99
N PRO A 45 -15.18 4.81 9.32
CA PRO A 45 -14.41 5.80 10.09
C PRO A 45 -12.91 5.47 10.17
N ASP A 46 -12.52 4.22 9.92
CA ASP A 46 -11.13 3.76 9.98
C ASP A 46 -10.35 4.13 8.72
N ILE A 47 -11.03 4.58 7.65
CA ILE A 47 -10.39 5.02 6.41
C ILE A 47 -10.04 6.51 6.51
N PRO A 48 -8.74 6.89 6.49
CA PRO A 48 -8.33 8.28 6.53
C PRO A 48 -8.89 9.10 5.36
N SER A 49 -9.16 10.39 5.59
CA SER A 49 -9.80 11.28 4.61
C SER A 49 -9.08 11.34 3.26
N GLY A 50 -7.74 11.36 3.27
CA GLY A 50 -6.92 11.35 2.05
C GLY A 50 -7.07 10.04 1.25
N LEU A 51 -7.04 8.90 1.94
CA LEU A 51 -7.23 7.59 1.32
C LEU A 51 -8.65 7.44 0.77
N ARG A 52 -9.65 7.88 1.55
CA ARG A 52 -11.06 7.90 1.14
C ARG A 52 -11.25 8.71 -0.14
N THR A 53 -10.67 9.91 -0.21
CA THR A 53 -10.76 10.79 -1.38
C THR A 53 -10.13 10.14 -2.61
N MET A 54 -8.97 9.49 -2.46
CA MET A 54 -8.30 8.79 -3.54
C MET A 54 -9.15 7.63 -4.09
N LEU A 55 -9.65 6.76 -3.21
CA LEU A 55 -10.47 5.58 -3.57
C LEU A 55 -11.79 5.96 -4.23
N LEU A 56 -12.40 7.08 -3.82
CA LEU A 56 -13.67 7.57 -4.38
C LEU A 56 -13.50 8.46 -5.62
N SER A 57 -12.27 8.84 -5.96
CA SER A 57 -12.07 9.75 -7.09
C SER A 57 -12.37 9.05 -8.41
N ARG A 58 -13.16 9.71 -9.27
CA ARG A 58 -13.51 9.18 -10.60
C ARG A 58 -12.31 9.00 -11.54
N ASN A 59 -11.18 9.64 -11.19
CA ASN A 59 -9.92 9.57 -11.91
C ASN A 59 -9.10 8.34 -11.50
N PHE A 60 -9.40 7.74 -10.35
CA PHE A 60 -8.75 6.53 -9.88
C PHE A 60 -9.47 5.29 -10.40
N GLN A 61 -9.47 5.13 -11.73
CA GLN A 61 -9.95 3.91 -12.40
C GLN A 61 -8.74 3.02 -12.72
N MET A 62 -8.14 2.44 -11.69
CA MET A 62 -7.23 1.30 -11.89
C MET A 62 -8.09 0.14 -12.38
N LYS A 63 -7.92 -0.30 -13.64
CA LYS A 63 -8.53 -1.55 -14.10
C LYS A 63 -7.89 -2.70 -13.31
N LYS A 64 -8.59 -3.83 -13.16
CA LYS A 64 -8.02 -5.03 -12.50
C LYS A 64 -6.65 -5.44 -13.06
N LYS A 65 -6.43 -5.19 -14.35
CA LYS A 65 -5.16 -5.42 -15.04
C LYS A 65 -4.07 -4.43 -14.62
N ASP A 66 -4.45 -3.20 -14.27
CA ASP A 66 -3.55 -2.19 -13.74
C ASP A 66 -3.17 -2.51 -12.29
N ALA A 67 -4.08 -3.12 -11.51
CA ALA A 67 -3.84 -3.54 -10.11
C ALA A 67 -2.66 -4.53 -9.96
N GLU A 68 -2.55 -5.50 -10.89
CA GLU A 68 -1.44 -6.45 -10.95
C GLU A 68 -0.11 -5.79 -11.34
N ASP A 69 -0.17 -4.68 -12.08
CA ASP A 69 0.97 -3.92 -12.60
C ASP A 69 1.26 -2.61 -11.84
N VAL A 70 0.53 -2.30 -10.75
CA VAL A 70 0.82 -1.10 -9.96
C VAL A 70 2.18 -1.30 -9.30
N SER A 71 3.17 -0.61 -9.85
CA SER A 71 4.45 -0.43 -9.19
C SER A 71 4.43 0.97 -8.59
N PHE A 72 4.17 1.07 -7.29
CA PHE A 72 4.43 2.29 -6.53
C PHE A 72 5.95 2.47 -6.40
N ILE A 73 6.61 2.85 -7.48
CA ILE A 73 8.01 3.25 -7.45
C ILE A 73 8.04 4.73 -7.11
N ARG A 74 8.44 5.05 -5.88
CA ARG A 74 8.86 6.42 -5.54
C ARG A 74 10.07 6.71 -6.41
N LYS A 75 9.91 7.52 -7.47
CA LYS A 75 11.05 8.02 -8.24
C LYS A 75 11.89 8.87 -7.29
N GLY A 76 13.02 8.34 -6.84
CA GLY A 76 14.06 9.17 -6.26
C GLY A 76 14.69 9.96 -7.41
N GLU A 77 14.57 11.27 -7.38
CA GLU A 77 15.52 12.10 -8.15
C GLU A 77 16.86 12.01 -7.42
N LEU A 78 17.90 11.61 -8.16
CA LEU A 78 19.30 11.64 -7.73
C LEU A 78 19.84 13.07 -7.82
#